data_AF-A0A2D4GXN1-F1
#
_entry.id   AF-A0A2D4GXN1-F1
#
_cell.length_a   1.000
_cell.length_b   1.000
_cell.length_c   1.000
_cell.angle_alpha   90.00
_cell.angle_beta   90.00
_cell.angle_gamma   90.00
#
_symmetry.space_group_name_H-M   'P 1'
#
loop_
_entity.id
_entity.type
_entity.pdbx_description
1 polymer ?
#
loop_
_entity_poly.entity_id
_entity_poly.type
_entity_poly.pdbx_seq_one_letter_code
_entity_poly.pdbx_strand_id
1 'polypeptide(L)'
;VLPFSREVSLKQTVIAKNRNGLYYRCKVIGVTTQTFYEVNFEDGSYSDNIYPENIVSRDCLKMGAPAEGELVQLHLTNGITYQAKFIAAHVNQIFQVEFEDGSQLMVKRGEIYTLDEELPKRVKSRLSVSSGAPPEGAVSGDDSKAAKRPRVGTPKSCEDGGPRPNYFAIMETLLNAKF
;
A
#
# COMPACT_ATOMS: atom_id res chain seq x y z
N VAL A 1 19.36 -23.79 10.85
CA VAL A 1 18.25 -22.91 11.27
C VAL A 1 17.30 -22.84 10.09
N LEU A 2 16.15 -23.50 10.16
CA LEU A 2 15.18 -23.51 9.08
C LEU A 2 14.66 -22.07 8.90
N PRO A 3 14.68 -21.50 7.68
CA PRO A 3 14.08 -20.20 7.47
C PRO A 3 12.60 -20.33 7.84
N PHE A 4 12.12 -19.47 8.74
CA PHE A 4 10.73 -19.38 9.15
C PHE A 4 9.84 -19.62 7.94
N SER A 5 8.97 -20.64 8.02
CA SER A 5 8.05 -20.95 6.94
C SER A 5 7.29 -19.67 6.62
N ARG A 6 7.55 -19.11 5.43
CA ARG A 6 6.88 -17.91 4.88
C ARG A 6 5.42 -18.22 4.53
N GLU A 7 4.83 -19.17 5.20
CA GLU A 7 3.48 -19.64 4.94
C GLU A 7 2.51 -18.71 5.64
N VAL A 8 1.47 -18.31 4.89
CA VAL A 8 0.42 -17.42 5.37
C VAL A 8 -0.87 -18.21 5.35
N SER A 9 -1.53 -18.28 6.50
CA SER A 9 -2.74 -19.08 6.70
C SER A 9 -3.98 -18.21 6.84
N LEU A 10 -5.15 -18.79 6.60
CA LEU A 10 -6.43 -18.14 6.91
C LEU A 10 -6.50 -17.73 8.39
N LYS A 11 -7.12 -16.58 8.64
CA LYS A 11 -7.28 -15.92 9.94
C LYS A 11 -5.99 -15.45 10.61
N GLN A 12 -4.83 -15.65 9.99
CA GLN A 12 -3.56 -15.15 10.49
C GLN A 12 -3.51 -13.62 10.42
N THR A 13 -2.95 -13.00 11.46
CA THR A 13 -2.62 -11.57 11.45
C THR A 13 -1.30 -11.37 10.74
N VAL A 14 -1.30 -10.51 9.73
CA VAL A 14 -0.15 -10.16 8.90
C VAL A 14 -0.06 -8.65 8.74
N ILE A 15 0.98 -8.17 8.08
CA ILE A 15 1.17 -6.76 7.74
C ILE A 15 1.09 -6.61 6.22
N ALA A 16 0.21 -5.72 5.76
CA ALA A 16 0.06 -5.39 4.35
C ALA A 16 -0.10 -3.88 4.15
N LYS A 17 0.16 -3.43 2.91
CA LYS A 17 0.01 -2.03 2.52
C LYS A 17 -1.47 -1.71 2.27
N ASN A 18 -2.02 -0.74 2.99
CA ASN A 18 -3.37 -0.23 2.72
C ASN A 18 -3.34 0.77 1.54
N ARG A 19 -4.51 1.13 1.00
CA ARG A 19 -4.70 2.06 -0.14
C ARG A 19 -4.08 3.44 0.10
N ASN A 20 -4.04 3.91 1.35
CA ASN A 20 -3.35 5.15 1.74
C ASN A 20 -1.79 5.05 1.68
N GLY A 21 -1.26 3.87 1.37
CA GLY A 21 0.15 3.59 1.19
C GLY A 21 0.92 3.29 2.48
N LEU A 22 0.29 3.37 3.64
CA LEU A 22 0.87 2.92 4.91
C LEU A 22 0.65 1.42 5.11
N TYR A 23 1.49 0.81 5.95
CA TYR A 23 1.37 -0.59 6.32
C TYR A 23 0.60 -0.71 7.62
N TYR A 24 -0.30 -1.68 7.70
CA TYR A 24 -1.12 -1.95 8.89
C TYR A 24 -1.14 -3.44 9.16
N ARG A 25 -1.45 -3.78 10.41
CA ARG A 25 -1.88 -5.14 10.74
C ARG A 25 -3.25 -5.38 10.12
N CYS A 26 -3.40 -6.54 9.49
CA CYS A 26 -4.63 -6.98 8.87
C CYS A 26 -4.77 -8.49 9.04
N LYS A 27 -5.99 -8.99 8.89
CA LYS A 27 -6.31 -10.40 9.02
C LYS A 27 -6.51 -11.02 7.66
N VAL A 28 -5.90 -12.17 7.42
CA VAL A 28 -6.17 -12.96 6.21
C VAL A 28 -7.56 -13.56 6.33
N ILE A 29 -8.48 -13.22 5.43
CA ILE A 29 -9.87 -13.72 5.42
C ILE A 29 -10.14 -14.68 4.26
N GLY A 30 -9.29 -14.70 3.24
CA GLY A 30 -9.40 -15.58 2.09
C GLY A 30 -8.04 -15.92 1.49
N VAL A 31 -7.88 -17.12 0.96
CA VAL A 31 -6.71 -17.55 0.20
C VAL A 31 -7.21 -18.20 -1.08
N THR A 32 -6.84 -17.64 -2.22
CA THR A 32 -7.25 -18.12 -3.53
C THR A 32 -6.01 -18.30 -4.40
N THR A 33 -6.04 -19.28 -5.28
CA THR A 33 -5.00 -19.46 -6.29
C THR A 33 -5.48 -18.83 -7.59
N GLN A 34 -4.65 -17.98 -8.19
CA GLN A 34 -4.97 -17.28 -9.44
C GLN A 34 -3.86 -17.47 -10.46
N THR A 35 -4.24 -17.87 -11.66
CA THR A 35 -3.32 -18.05 -12.77
C THR A 35 -3.29 -16.77 -13.60
N PHE A 36 -2.09 -16.28 -13.89
CA PHE A 36 -1.85 -15.19 -14.82
C PHE A 36 -0.96 -15.67 -15.96
N TYR A 37 -1.20 -15.17 -17.17
CA TYR A 37 -0.41 -15.43 -18.35
C TYR A 37 0.49 -14.24 -18.65
N GLU A 38 1.67 -14.59 -19.10
CA GLU A 38 2.70 -13.70 -19.61
C GLU A 38 2.67 -13.74 -21.13
N VAL A 39 2.57 -12.56 -21.75
CA VAL A 39 2.44 -12.41 -23.20
C VAL A 39 3.25 -11.22 -23.70
N ASN A 40 3.69 -11.31 -24.95
CA ASN A 40 4.21 -10.18 -25.71
C ASN A 40 3.25 -9.83 -26.85
N PHE A 41 2.77 -8.61 -26.89
CA PHE A 41 1.92 -8.11 -27.96
C PHE A 41 2.75 -7.81 -29.22
N GLU A 42 2.07 -7.75 -30.37
CA GLU A 42 2.74 -7.44 -31.66
C GLU A 42 3.35 -6.03 -31.72
N ASP A 43 2.84 -5.09 -30.92
CA ASP A 43 3.41 -3.75 -30.79
C ASP A 43 4.70 -3.71 -29.94
N GLY A 44 5.14 -4.87 -29.46
CA GLY A 44 6.31 -5.04 -28.61
C GLY A 44 6.05 -4.76 -27.12
N SER A 45 4.81 -4.46 -26.74
CA SER A 45 4.45 -4.32 -25.33
C SER A 45 4.36 -5.69 -24.64
N TYR A 46 4.59 -5.67 -23.32
CA TYR A 46 4.64 -6.85 -22.48
C TYR A 46 3.56 -6.79 -21.40
N SER A 47 2.95 -7.93 -21.07
CA SER A 47 2.04 -8.05 -19.94
C SER A 47 2.18 -9.40 -19.25
N ASP A 48 2.19 -9.38 -17.92
CA ASP A 48 2.27 -10.55 -17.04
C ASP A 48 0.99 -10.79 -16.20
N ASN A 49 -0.06 -10.01 -16.45
CA ASN A 49 -1.31 -10.06 -15.68
C ASN A 49 -2.52 -10.35 -16.58
N ILE A 50 -2.36 -11.23 -17.58
CA ILE A 50 -3.46 -11.66 -18.44
C ILE A 50 -4.19 -12.84 -17.80
N TYR A 51 -5.52 -12.82 -17.73
CA TYR A 51 -6.25 -13.99 -17.24
C TYR A 51 -6.45 -15.04 -18.34
N PRO A 52 -6.51 -16.33 -18.00
CA PRO A 52 -6.80 -17.39 -18.96
C PRO A 52 -8.10 -17.16 -19.75
N GLU A 53 -9.14 -16.62 -19.11
CA GLU A 53 -10.42 -16.28 -19.73
C GLU A 53 -10.36 -15.13 -20.74
N ASN A 54 -9.29 -14.31 -20.71
CA ASN A 54 -9.09 -13.28 -21.72
C ASN A 54 -8.64 -13.87 -23.06
N ILE A 55 -8.08 -15.08 -23.10
CA ILE A 55 -7.69 -15.75 -24.33
C ILE A 55 -8.96 -16.25 -25.05
N VAL A 56 -9.19 -15.75 -26.26
CA VAL A 56 -10.38 -16.08 -27.07
C VAL A 56 -10.09 -17.06 -28.20
N SER A 57 -8.83 -17.21 -28.60
CA SER A 57 -8.42 -18.19 -29.63
C SER A 57 -8.51 -19.65 -29.15
N ARG A 58 -8.57 -19.88 -27.83
CA ARG A 58 -8.62 -21.20 -27.20
C ARG A 58 -9.31 -21.11 -25.84
N ASP A 59 -10.09 -22.13 -25.48
CA ASP A 59 -10.66 -22.25 -24.13
C ASP A 59 -9.58 -22.71 -23.13
N CYS A 60 -8.80 -21.75 -22.63
CA CYS A 60 -7.69 -22.00 -21.71
C CYS A 60 -8.14 -22.54 -20.34
N LEU A 61 -9.39 -22.32 -19.93
CA LEU A 61 -9.92 -22.84 -18.67
C LEU A 61 -10.12 -24.36 -18.71
N LYS A 62 -10.47 -24.91 -19.89
CA LYS A 62 -10.63 -26.36 -20.07
C LYS A 62 -9.38 -27.04 -20.62
N MET A 63 -8.69 -26.38 -21.55
CA MET A 63 -7.57 -26.96 -22.29
C MET A 63 -6.21 -26.64 -21.67
N GLY A 64 -6.15 -25.81 -20.63
CA GLY A 64 -4.91 -25.34 -20.02
C GLY A 64 -4.19 -24.26 -20.84
N ALA A 65 -2.95 -23.96 -20.42
CA ALA A 65 -2.12 -22.93 -21.04
C ALA A 65 -1.71 -23.26 -22.49
N PRO A 66 -1.58 -22.25 -23.37
CA PRO A 66 -0.95 -22.41 -24.68
C PRO A 66 0.51 -22.86 -24.59
N ALA A 67 1.09 -23.30 -25.69
CA ALA A 67 2.52 -23.59 -25.75
C ALA A 67 3.34 -22.28 -25.74
N GLU A 68 4.52 -22.31 -25.13
CA GLU A 68 5.44 -21.18 -25.18
C GLU A 68 5.71 -20.76 -26.62
N GLY A 69 5.49 -19.49 -26.91
CA GLY A 69 5.64 -18.89 -28.21
C GLY A 69 4.45 -19.03 -29.16
N GLU A 70 3.35 -19.64 -28.74
CA GLU A 70 2.11 -19.73 -29.51
C GLU A 70 1.47 -18.35 -29.68
N LEU A 71 0.98 -18.05 -30.89
CA LEU A 71 0.21 -16.82 -31.15
C LEU A 71 -1.22 -17.01 -30.66
N VAL A 72 -1.65 -16.14 -29.76
CA VAL A 72 -2.98 -16.13 -29.15
C VAL A 72 -3.70 -14.83 -29.46
N GLN A 73 -5.02 -14.89 -29.49
CA GLN A 73 -5.89 -13.72 -29.54
C GLN A 73 -6.56 -13.56 -28.20
N LEU A 74 -6.62 -12.32 -27.70
CA LEU A 74 -7.19 -12.04 -26.40
C LEU A 74 -8.02 -10.75 -26.39
N HIS A 75 -9.04 -10.71 -25.54
CA HIS A 75 -9.88 -9.55 -25.31
C HIS A 75 -9.57 -8.93 -23.96
N LEU A 76 -9.10 -7.68 -23.97
CA LEU A 76 -8.93 -6.87 -22.76
C LEU A 76 -10.21 -6.09 -22.45
N THR A 77 -10.14 -5.16 -21.50
CA THR A 77 -11.28 -4.33 -21.02
C THR A 77 -11.98 -3.50 -22.09
N ASN A 78 -11.34 -3.28 -23.24
CA ASN A 78 -11.82 -2.35 -24.26
C ASN A 78 -12.69 -3.03 -25.33
N GLY A 79 -12.91 -4.36 -25.24
CA GLY A 79 -13.63 -5.14 -26.26
C GLY A 79 -12.87 -5.27 -27.59
N ILE A 80 -11.63 -4.78 -27.65
CA ILE A 80 -10.73 -4.90 -28.80
C ILE A 80 -9.97 -6.22 -28.70
N THR A 81 -9.86 -6.92 -29.83
CA THR A 81 -9.02 -8.10 -29.97
C THR A 81 -7.58 -7.70 -30.18
N TYR A 82 -6.70 -8.24 -29.35
CA TYR A 82 -5.26 -8.08 -29.48
C TYR A 82 -4.63 -9.42 -29.85
N GLN A 83 -3.58 -9.37 -30.66
CA GLN A 83 -2.74 -10.52 -30.97
C GLN A 83 -1.47 -10.44 -30.14
N ALA A 84 -1.13 -11.55 -29.50
CA ALA A 84 0.04 -11.65 -28.64
C ALA A 84 0.67 -13.03 -28.74
N LYS A 85 1.95 -13.11 -28.43
CA LYS A 85 2.71 -14.34 -28.29
C LYS A 85 2.73 -14.75 -26.82
N PHE A 86 2.23 -15.95 -26.53
CA PHE A 86 2.27 -16.51 -25.17
C PHE A 86 3.72 -16.79 -24.75
N ILE A 87 4.07 -16.50 -23.50
CA ILE A 87 5.40 -16.72 -22.93
C ILE A 87 5.31 -17.77 -21.84
N ALA A 88 4.54 -17.51 -20.77
CA ALA A 88 4.48 -18.40 -19.62
C ALA A 88 3.15 -18.27 -18.87
N ALA A 89 2.86 -19.26 -18.02
CA ALA A 89 1.75 -19.22 -17.09
C ALA A 89 2.28 -19.24 -15.65
N HIS A 90 1.83 -18.28 -14.84
CA HIS A 90 2.24 -18.12 -13.45
C HIS A 90 1.05 -18.34 -12.53
N VAL A 91 1.14 -19.38 -11.70
CA VAL A 91 0.15 -19.68 -10.66
C VAL A 91 0.56 -18.95 -9.37
N ASN A 92 -0.23 -17.96 -8.97
CA ASN A 92 0.05 -17.11 -7.83
C ASN A 92 -0.98 -17.35 -6.72
N GLN A 93 -0.52 -17.35 -5.46
CA GLN A 93 -1.42 -17.27 -4.32
C GLN A 93 -1.79 -15.80 -4.07
N ILE A 94 -3.10 -15.54 -4.04
CA ILE A 94 -3.71 -14.25 -3.75
C ILE A 94 -4.40 -14.36 -2.40
N PHE A 95 -4.09 -13.42 -1.51
CA PHE A 95 -4.65 -13.36 -0.18
C PHE A 95 -5.62 -12.20 -0.09
N GLN A 96 -6.83 -12.50 0.35
CA GLN A 96 -7.79 -11.48 0.75
C GLN A 96 -7.51 -11.13 2.20
N VAL A 97 -7.16 -9.86 2.44
CA VAL A 97 -6.90 -9.33 3.78
C VAL A 97 -7.96 -8.30 4.16
N GLU A 98 -8.29 -8.26 5.44
CA GLU A 98 -9.21 -7.31 6.06
C GLU A 98 -8.45 -6.47 7.10
N PHE A 99 -8.56 -5.15 6.97
CA PHE A 99 -7.97 -4.18 7.88
C PHE A 99 -8.93 -3.87 9.04
N GLU A 100 -8.43 -3.22 10.09
CA GLU A 100 -9.23 -2.86 11.28
C GLU A 100 -10.43 -1.97 10.97
N ASP A 101 -10.35 -1.16 9.90
CA ASP A 101 -11.44 -0.32 9.41
C ASP A 101 -12.50 -1.10 8.60
N GLY A 102 -12.37 -2.42 8.49
CA GLY A 102 -13.23 -3.29 7.69
C GLY A 102 -12.94 -3.24 6.18
N SER A 103 -11.98 -2.42 5.74
CA SER A 103 -11.58 -2.40 4.34
C SER A 103 -10.90 -3.71 3.96
N GLN A 104 -11.08 -4.15 2.71
CA GLN A 104 -10.52 -5.39 2.22
C GLN A 104 -9.67 -5.15 0.97
N LEU A 105 -8.59 -5.92 0.84
CA LEU A 105 -7.69 -5.90 -0.32
C LEU A 105 -7.28 -7.32 -0.72
N MET A 106 -7.06 -7.51 -2.02
CA MET A 106 -6.39 -8.68 -2.58
C MET A 106 -4.91 -8.34 -2.76
N VAL A 107 -4.02 -9.14 -2.16
CA VAL A 107 -2.56 -8.91 -2.20
C VAL A 107 -1.83 -10.20 -2.56
N LYS A 108 -0.70 -10.06 -3.28
CA LYS A 108 0.18 -11.19 -3.63
C LYS A 108 1.02 -11.60 -2.41
N ARG A 109 1.53 -12.84 -2.39
CA ARG A 109 2.42 -13.30 -1.30
C ARG A 109 3.59 -12.35 -1.02
N GLY A 110 4.21 -11.78 -2.06
CA GLY A 110 5.35 -10.86 -1.92
C GLY A 110 5.03 -9.51 -1.28
N GLU A 111 3.75 -9.18 -1.09
CA GLU A 111 3.28 -7.91 -0.52
C GLU A 111 2.84 -8.06 0.95
N ILE A 112 2.87 -9.29 1.48
CA ILE A 112 2.47 -9.65 2.84
C ILE A 112 3.70 -9.91 3.68
N TYR A 113 3.69 -9.38 4.90
CA TYR A 113 4.73 -9.65 5.88
C TYR A 113 4.14 -10.32 7.12
N THR A 114 4.72 -11.44 7.57
CA THR A 114 4.35 -12.04 8.84
C THR A 114 4.82 -11.18 10.02
N LEU A 115 4.30 -11.43 11.23
CA LEU A 115 4.74 -10.69 12.43
C LEU A 115 6.10 -11.14 12.93
N ASP A 116 6.52 -12.36 12.58
CA ASP A 116 7.76 -12.99 13.05
C ASP A 116 8.95 -12.75 12.10
N GLU A 117 8.69 -12.23 10.89
CA GLU A 117 9.75 -11.95 9.93
C GLU A 117 10.34 -10.54 10.10
N GLU A 118 11.61 -10.40 9.71
CA GLU A 118 12.25 -9.09 9.74
C GLU A 118 11.69 -8.18 8.64
N LEU A 119 10.93 -7.17 9.06
CA LEU A 119 10.34 -6.19 8.14
C LEU A 119 11.42 -5.35 7.44
N PRO A 120 11.33 -5.13 6.11
CA PRO A 120 12.19 -4.20 5.39
C PRO A 120 12.12 -2.79 5.98
N LYS A 121 13.20 -2.02 5.88
CA LYS A 121 13.29 -0.64 6.41
C LYS A 121 12.12 0.25 5.97
N ARG A 122 11.71 0.13 4.68
CA ARG A 122 10.58 0.88 4.10
C ARG A 122 9.22 0.51 4.71
N VAL A 123 9.06 -0.74 5.13
CA VAL A 123 7.86 -1.23 5.80
C VAL A 123 7.86 -0.71 7.24
N LYS A 124 8.96 -0.91 7.98
CA LYS A 124 9.11 -0.40 9.36
C LYS A 124 8.84 1.10 9.47
N SER A 125 9.40 1.91 8.56
CA SER A 125 9.24 3.37 8.59
C SER A 125 7.83 3.87 8.26
N ARG A 126 7.00 3.03 7.63
CA ARG A 126 5.64 3.36 7.20
C ARG A 126 4.59 2.46 7.86
N LEU A 127 4.98 1.72 8.89
CA LEU A 127 4.09 0.87 9.67
C LEU A 127 3.31 1.76 10.62
N SER A 128 2.00 1.75 10.49
CA SER A 128 1.12 2.42 11.42
C SER A 128 1.02 1.61 12.69
N VAL A 129 1.29 2.26 13.83
CA VAL A 129 1.13 1.68 15.16
C VAL A 129 -0.22 2.16 15.69
N SER A 130 -1.31 1.62 15.13
CA SER A 130 -2.65 1.85 15.69
C SER A 130 -3.00 0.71 16.66
N SER A 131 -2.97 1.03 17.96
CA SER A 131 -3.58 0.37 19.14
C SER A 131 -3.18 -1.09 19.50
N GLY A 132 -2.79 -1.46 20.72
CA GLY A 132 -2.65 -0.72 21.98
C GLY A 132 -1.80 -1.50 23.00
N ALA A 133 -0.77 -0.85 23.51
CA ALA A 133 -0.13 -1.11 24.81
C ALA A 133 0.53 0.23 25.21
N PRO A 134 0.41 0.69 26.47
CA PRO A 134 1.20 1.83 26.90
C PRO A 134 2.69 1.45 26.79
N PRO A 135 3.58 2.36 26.37
CA PRO A 135 4.99 2.22 26.69
C PRO A 135 5.13 2.43 28.21
N GLU A 136 4.86 1.40 29.00
CA GLU A 136 5.36 1.33 30.37
C GLU A 136 6.84 0.98 30.29
N GLY A 137 7.62 2.04 30.39
CA GLY A 137 9.07 2.01 30.45
C GLY A 137 9.56 3.39 30.85
N ALA A 138 9.07 3.90 31.98
CA ALA A 138 9.60 5.09 32.61
C ALA A 138 11.06 4.87 33.04
N VAL A 139 11.94 5.77 32.59
CA VAL A 139 13.19 6.14 33.27
C VAL A 139 13.42 7.61 32.87
N SER A 140 12.91 8.56 33.65
CA SER A 140 13.56 9.19 34.81
C SER A 140 14.80 10.00 34.43
N GLY A 141 14.58 11.32 34.28
CA GLY A 141 15.46 12.43 34.66
C GLY A 141 16.89 12.51 34.11
N ASP A 142 17.21 13.60 33.41
CA ASP A 142 18.15 14.60 33.96
C ASP A 142 18.14 15.88 33.11
N ASP A 143 18.07 17.02 33.80
CA ASP A 143 18.10 18.37 33.26
C ASP A 143 19.57 18.84 33.25
N SER A 144 20.14 19.16 32.09
CA SER A 144 21.44 19.84 32.04
C SER A 144 21.55 20.78 30.84
N LYS A 145 21.32 22.06 31.14
CA LYS A 145 21.66 23.24 30.32
C LYS A 145 23.18 23.32 30.09
N ALA A 146 23.57 23.73 28.88
CA ALA A 146 24.31 24.99 28.59
C ALA A 146 25.41 24.87 27.52
N ALA A 147 25.31 25.69 26.47
CA ALA A 147 26.44 26.46 25.96
C ALA A 147 25.94 27.87 25.58
N LYS A 148 26.49 28.87 26.27
CA LYS A 148 26.12 30.29 26.26
C LYS A 148 26.79 31.02 25.08
N ARG A 149 26.11 32.03 24.49
CA ARG A 149 26.76 33.24 23.99
C ARG A 149 26.18 34.48 24.72
N PRO A 150 26.97 35.52 25.03
CA PRO A 150 26.69 36.46 26.12
C PRO A 150 26.03 37.78 25.69
N ARG A 151 25.12 38.28 26.55
CA ARG A 151 24.84 39.68 27.04
C ARG A 151 24.60 40.79 25.97
N VAL A 152 23.65 41.74 26.06
CA VAL A 152 23.25 42.69 27.13
C VAL A 152 21.90 43.29 26.68
N GLY A 153 20.81 43.22 27.46
CA GLY A 153 20.26 44.40 28.15
C GLY A 153 18.84 44.77 27.68
N THR A 154 17.84 44.56 28.54
CA THR A 154 16.49 45.17 28.46
C THR A 154 16.49 46.54 29.17
N PRO A 155 15.55 47.45 28.85
CA PRO A 155 14.38 47.54 29.73
C PRO A 155 13.01 47.80 29.04
N LYS A 156 11.99 47.11 29.59
CA LYS A 156 10.59 47.52 29.93
C LYS A 156 9.76 48.26 28.86
N SER A 157 8.75 47.63 28.25
CA SER A 157 7.39 47.29 28.74
C SER A 157 6.36 48.34 28.29
N CYS A 158 5.38 47.92 27.49
CA CYS A 158 3.99 48.38 27.55
C CYS A 158 3.10 47.26 27.00
N GLU A 159 2.11 46.89 27.79
CA GLU A 159 0.91 46.17 27.35
C GLU A 159 0.26 46.91 26.18
N ASP A 160 -0.32 46.19 25.22
CA ASP A 160 -1.75 46.31 24.92
C ASP A 160 -2.16 45.26 23.87
N GLY A 161 -3.34 44.69 24.06
CA GLY A 161 -3.89 43.62 23.23
C GLY A 161 -4.34 44.11 21.86
N GLY A 162 -3.99 43.36 20.80
CA GLY A 162 -4.50 43.55 19.45
C GLY A 162 -5.16 42.26 18.92
N PRO A 163 -6.41 42.29 18.40
CA PRO A 163 -7.14 41.08 18.05
C PRO A 163 -6.55 40.36 16.83
N ARG A 164 -6.51 39.03 16.89
CA ARG A 164 -6.24 38.18 15.72
C ARG A 164 -7.37 38.35 14.69
N PRO A 165 -7.07 38.46 13.38
CA PRO A 165 -8.09 38.67 12.37
C PRO A 165 -9.02 37.45 12.29
N ASN A 166 -10.32 37.71 12.41
CA ASN A 166 -11.36 36.69 12.33
C ASN A 166 -11.52 36.25 10.88
N TYR A 167 -11.19 34.99 10.61
CA TYR A 167 -11.24 34.35 9.29
C TYR A 167 -12.59 34.53 8.59
N PHE A 168 -13.68 34.61 9.36
CA PHE A 168 -15.02 34.85 8.83
C PHE A 168 -15.18 36.21 8.12
N ALA A 169 -14.54 37.28 8.61
CA ALA A 169 -14.61 38.60 7.98
C ALA A 169 -13.86 38.66 6.64
N ILE A 170 -12.80 37.88 6.51
CA ILE A 170 -11.98 37.79 5.29
C ILE A 170 -12.77 37.05 4.18
N MET A 171 -13.47 35.97 4.55
CA MET A 171 -14.28 35.19 3.61
C MET A 171 -15.52 35.96 3.12
N GLU A 172 -16.11 36.80 3.95
CA GLU A 172 -17.27 37.62 3.58
C GLU A 172 -16.90 38.74 2.58
N THR A 173 -15.68 39.27 2.68
CA THR A 173 -15.16 40.31 1.77
C THR A 173 -14.91 39.77 0.36
N LEU A 174 -14.49 38.49 0.25
CA LEU A 174 -14.28 37.83 -1.04
C LEU A 174 -15.59 37.44 -1.73
N LEU A 175 -16.66 37.20 -0.96
CA LEU A 175 -17.96 36.82 -1.52
C LEU A 175 -18.73 38.02 -2.10
N ASN A 176 -18.51 39.22 -1.57
CA ASN A 176 -19.22 40.44 -1.98
C ASN A 176 -18.48 41.27 -3.03
N ALA A 177 -17.31 40.83 -3.49
CA ALA A 177 -16.64 41.44 -4.63
C ALA A 177 -17.34 41.03 -5.93
N LYS A 178 -18.35 41.80 -6.35
CA LYS A 178 -18.86 41.78 -7.73
C LYS A 178 -17.82 42.44 -8.65
N PHE A 179 -17.56 41.79 -9.79
CA PHE A 179 -16.78 42.31 -10.91
C PHE A 179 -17.27 43.69 -11.39
#